data_AF-A0A6H1ZGA0-F1
#
_entry.id   AF-A0A6H1ZGA0-F1
#
_cell.length_a   1.000
_cell.length_b   1.000
_cell.length_c   1.000
_cell.angle_alpha   90.00
_cell.angle_beta   90.00
_cell.angle_gamma   90.00
#
_symmetry.space_group_name_H-M   'P 1'
#
loop_
_entity.id
_entity.type
_entity.pdbx_description
1 polymer ?
#
loop_
_entity_poly.entity_id
_entity_poly.type
_entity_poly.pdbx_seq_one_letter_code
_entity_poly.pdbx_strand_id
1 'polypeptide(L)' 'MSPLTDKGKKVLKSMKKEYGAKKGEQVFYASINKGKIKGAEKKR' A
#
# COMPACT_ATOMS: atom_id res chain seq x y z
N MET A 1 5.63 5.41 -9.50
CA MET A 1 5.10 5.13 -8.15
C MET A 1 3.93 6.08 -7.91
N SER A 2 2.70 5.60 -7.78
CA SER A 2 1.55 6.47 -7.52
C SER A 2 1.69 7.16 -6.15
N PRO A 3 1.35 8.46 -6.01
CA PRO A 3 1.39 9.12 -4.71
C PRO A 3 0.36 8.49 -3.76
N LEU A 4 0.79 8.13 -2.55
CA LEU A 4 -0.08 7.53 -1.54
C LEU A 4 -0.85 8.58 -0.75
N THR A 5 -2.06 8.24 -0.34
CA THR A 5 -2.81 8.99 0.66
C THR A 5 -2.24 8.72 2.06
N ASP A 6 -2.62 9.49 3.07
CA ASP A 6 -2.25 9.23 4.47
C ASP A 6 -2.72 7.86 4.96
N LYS A 7 -3.90 7.41 4.49
CA LYS A 7 -4.38 6.04 4.69
C LYS A 7 -3.45 5.03 4.04
N GLY A 8 -3.05 5.26 2.78
CA GLY A 8 -2.10 4.40 2.08
C GLY A 8 -0.76 4.27 2.79
N LYS A 9 -0.21 5.37 3.30
CA LYS A 9 1.04 5.37 4.08
C LYS A 9 0.92 4.57 5.37
N LYS A 10 -0.20 4.69 6.11
CA LYS A 10 -0.45 3.90 7.33
C LYS A 10 -0.51 2.40 7.02
N VAL A 11 -1.25 2.02 5.98
CA VAL A 11 -1.38 0.61 5.57
C VAL A 11 -0.05 0.05 5.08
N LEU A 12 0.70 0.81 4.27
CA LEU A 12 2.04 0.42 3.84
C LEU A 12 2.98 0.20 5.03
N LYS A 13 2.92 1.07 6.05
CA LYS A 13 3.73 0.92 7.27
C LYS A 13 3.36 -0.35 8.04
N SER A 14 2.08 -0.66 8.20
CA SER A 14 1.63 -1.92 8.82
C SER A 14 2.08 -3.14 8.02
N MET A 15 1.90 -3.12 6.69
CA MET A 15 2.32 -4.20 5.80
C MET A 15 3.84 -4.44 5.87
N LYS A 16 4.64 -3.36 5.91
CA LYS A 16 6.09 -3.46 6.09
C LYS A 16 6.48 -4.03 7.46
N LYS A 17 5.68 -3.78 8.50
CA LYS A 17 5.91 -4.32 9.84
C LYS A 17 5.54 -5.82 9.92
N GLU A 18 4.48 -6.23 9.24
CA GLU A 18 4.03 -7.63 9.24
C GLU A 18 4.83 -8.53 8.29
N TYR A 19 5.10 -8.08 7.06
CA TYR A 19 5.72 -8.89 6.03
C TYR A 19 7.21 -8.55 5.80
N GLY A 20 7.71 -7.46 6.38
CA GLY A 20 9.04 -6.90 6.12
C GLY A 20 9.04 -5.83 5.03
N ALA A 21 10.09 -5.01 4.99
CA ALA A 21 10.14 -3.81 4.16
C ALA A 21 9.88 -4.07 2.66
N LYS A 22 10.52 -5.10 2.08
CA LYS A 22 10.36 -5.46 0.65
C LYS A 22 9.02 -6.13 0.39
N LYS A 23 8.69 -7.18 1.16
CA LYS A 23 7.50 -8.00 0.92
C LYS A 23 6.21 -7.25 1.25
N GLY A 24 6.20 -6.44 2.30
CA GLY A 24 5.08 -5.58 2.66
C GLY A 24 4.77 -4.54 1.58
N GLU A 25 5.80 -3.99 0.93
CA GLU A 25 5.61 -3.06 -0.18
C GLU A 25 5.03 -3.78 -1.42
N GLN A 26 5.55 -4.97 -1.76
CA GLN A 26 5.01 -5.79 -2.85
C GLN A 26 3.54 -6.18 -2.61
N VAL A 27 3.20 -6.66 -1.41
CA VAL A 27 1.84 -7.07 -1.06
C VAL A 27 0.89 -5.87 -1.08
N PHE A 28 1.34 -4.72 -0.60
CA PHE A 28 0.56 -3.48 -0.61
C PHE A 28 0.20 -3.04 -2.03
N TYR A 29 1.18 -2.91 -2.93
CA TYR A 29 0.92 -2.50 -4.31
C TYR A 29 0.10 -3.55 -5.08
N ALA A 30 0.34 -4.85 -4.85
CA ALA A 30 -0.49 -5.90 -5.44
C ALA A 30 -1.96 -5.83 -4.95
N SER A 31 -2.17 -5.49 -3.69
CA SER A 31 -3.52 -5.34 -3.10
C SER A 31 -4.25 -4.09 -3.57
N ILE A 32 -3.49 -3.00 -3.83
CA ILE A 32 -4.00 -1.79 -4.47
C ILE A 32 -4.46 -2.10 -5.91
N ASN A 33 -3.59 -2.73 -6.71
CA ASN A 33 -3.91 -3.09 -8.10
C ASN A 33 -5.11 -4.04 -8.20
N LYS A 34 -5.28 -4.93 -7.21
CA LYS A 34 -6.45 -5.82 -7.09
C LYS A 34 -7.71 -5.11 -6.57
N GLY A 35 -7.67 -3.81 -6.28
CA GLY A 35 -8.79 -3.03 -5.77
C GLY A 35 -9.20 -3.35 -4.33
N LYS A 36 -8.39 -4.10 -3.57
CA LYS A 36 -8.66 -4.46 -2.17
C LYS A 36 -8.47 -3.28 -1.22
N ILE A 37 -7.51 -2.41 -1.52
CA ILE A 37 -7.19 -1.25 -0.69
C ILE A 37 -7.64 0.04 -1.38
N LYS A 38 -8.96 0.28 -1.37
CA LYS A 38 -9.54 1.50 -1.95
C LYS A 38 -9.13 2.74 -1.17
N GLY A 39 -8.72 3.77 -1.91
CA GLY A 39 -8.31 5.08 -1.38
C GLY A 39 -6.92 5.09 -0.74
N ALA A 40 -6.08 4.07 -0.95
CA ALA A 40 -4.68 4.09 -0.53
C ALA A 40 -3.76 4.80 -1.53
N GLU A 41 -4.08 4.71 -2.82
CA GLU A 41 -3.43 5.48 -3.87
C GLU A 41 -4.26 6.71 -4.24
N LYS A 42 -3.59 7.82 -4.55
CA LYS A 42 -4.22 8.95 -5.23
C LYS A 42 -4.29 8.58 -6.71
N LYS A 43 -5.50 8.41 -7.23
CA LYS A 43 -5.73 8.42 -8.67
C LYS A 43 -5.35 9.82 -9.16
N ARG A 44 -4.40 9.90 -10.09
CA ARG A 44 -4.24 11.11 -10.91
C ARG A 44 -5.44 11.24 -11.83
#